data_AF-A0A7V2UXW0-F1
#
_entry.id   AF-A0A7V2UXW0-F1
#
_cell.length_a   1.000
_cell.length_b   1.000
_cell.length_c   1.000
_cell.angle_alpha   90.00
_cell.angle_beta   90.00
_cell.angle_gamma   90.00
#
_symmetry.space_group_name_H-M   'P 1'
#
loop_
_entity.id
_entity.type
_entity.pdbx_description
1 polymer ?
#
loop_
_entity_poly.entity_id
_entity_poly.type
_entity_poly.pdbx_seq_one_letter_code
_entity_poly.pdbx_strand_id
1 'polypeptide(L)'
;MLDRIQHDGKFEQDEAYNYFIRFINTTDPAVLAARADRNVSAATLIADPRARSGDILRVRGTLLDVYHQGLSTNPANLRDSYVAYVLDREENVTVVHLLEMPPPYRVREDLFEADGIFLKLIHYETQKTTKDLGYRLVRKAPLVLARSGRIRPLLTPAETSLDSVRFLLAFSVVLVLIAGAAYAWTRRNERTARDLIAEARRQKGTVPRLSPRNAPNPDPQPTEATAPQTGRGETPAAPSPASGESTS
;
A
#
# COMPACT_ATOMS: atom_id res chain seq x y z
N MET A 1 4.33 -17.30 16.51
CA MET A 1 5.35 -17.61 15.49
C MET A 1 5.33 -19.12 15.27
N LEU A 2 5.11 -19.59 14.03
CA LEU A 2 5.15 -21.02 13.69
C LEU A 2 6.63 -21.42 13.52
N ASP A 3 7.14 -22.35 14.32
CA ASP A 3 8.58 -22.66 14.35
C ASP A 3 9.01 -23.56 13.19
N ARG A 4 8.16 -24.52 12.80
CA ARG A 4 8.40 -25.40 11.65
C ARG A 4 7.08 -26.01 11.17
N ILE A 5 6.86 -26.02 9.86
CA ILE A 5 5.77 -26.78 9.23
C ILE A 5 6.40 -28.07 8.68
N GLN A 6 5.93 -29.22 9.15
CA GLN A 6 6.32 -30.51 8.60
C GLN A 6 5.12 -31.11 7.88
N HIS A 7 5.34 -31.51 6.63
CA HIS A 7 4.40 -32.34 5.88
C HIS A 7 5.13 -33.65 5.56
N ASP A 8 4.71 -34.72 6.24
CA ASP A 8 5.36 -36.04 6.16
C ASP A 8 4.99 -36.82 4.89
N GLY A 9 4.18 -36.24 3.99
CA GLY A 9 3.62 -36.93 2.82
C GLY A 9 4.12 -36.38 1.48
N LYS A 10 4.41 -37.29 0.54
CA LYS A 10 4.29 -36.97 -0.89
C LYS A 10 2.80 -36.78 -1.16
N PHE A 11 2.43 -35.77 -1.96
CA PHE A 11 1.03 -35.65 -2.38
C PHE A 11 0.62 -36.90 -3.14
N GLU A 12 -0.52 -37.47 -2.75
CA GLU A 12 -1.14 -38.55 -3.49
C GLU A 12 -1.49 -38.06 -4.90
N GLN A 13 -0.81 -38.62 -5.90
CA GLN A 13 -0.99 -38.29 -7.31
C GLN A 13 -2.04 -39.23 -7.92
N ASP A 14 -3.30 -38.85 -7.83
CA ASP A 14 -4.39 -39.52 -8.53
C ASP A 14 -4.56 -39.00 -9.98
N GLU A 15 -5.51 -39.57 -10.71
CA GLU A 15 -5.77 -39.17 -12.10
C GLU A 15 -6.25 -37.71 -12.22
N ALA A 16 -7.07 -37.25 -11.27
CA ALA A 16 -7.59 -35.89 -11.24
C ALA A 16 -6.47 -34.88 -11.01
N TYR A 17 -5.57 -35.17 -10.09
CA TYR A 17 -4.36 -34.41 -9.82
C TYR A 17 -3.48 -34.28 -11.08
N ASN A 18 -3.24 -35.40 -11.78
CA ASN A 18 -2.46 -35.41 -13.03
C ASN A 18 -3.16 -34.69 -14.19
N TYR A 19 -4.50 -34.69 -14.22
CA TYR A 19 -5.29 -33.87 -15.14
C TYR A 19 -5.05 -32.38 -14.86
N PHE A 20 -5.14 -31.93 -13.61
CA PHE A 20 -4.93 -30.54 -13.25
C PHE A 20 -3.49 -30.07 -13.49
N ILE A 21 -2.47 -30.91 -13.27
CA ILE A 21 -1.10 -30.58 -13.68
C ILE A 21 -1.02 -30.31 -15.17
N ARG A 22 -1.55 -31.23 -16.00
CA ARG A 22 -1.55 -31.06 -17.46
C ARG A 22 -2.26 -29.78 -17.86
N PHE A 23 -3.43 -29.53 -17.30
CA PHE A 23 -4.22 -28.32 -17.56
C PHE A 23 -3.43 -27.04 -17.21
N ILE A 24 -2.85 -26.96 -16.00
CA ILE A 24 -2.10 -25.77 -15.57
C ILE A 24 -0.83 -25.57 -16.40
N ASN A 25 -0.14 -26.66 -16.75
CA ASN A 25 1.10 -26.58 -17.52
C ASN A 25 0.86 -26.10 -18.97
N THR A 26 -0.27 -26.49 -19.58
CA THR A 26 -0.60 -26.11 -20.96
C THR A 26 -1.39 -24.81 -21.05
N THR A 27 -1.99 -24.34 -19.96
CA THR A 27 -2.74 -23.08 -19.94
C THR A 27 -1.80 -21.88 -19.85
N ASP A 28 -2.08 -20.85 -20.65
CA ASP A 28 -1.37 -19.57 -20.58
C ASP A 28 -1.56 -18.93 -19.17
N PRO A 29 -0.49 -18.54 -18.47
CA PRO A 29 -0.57 -17.83 -17.19
C PRO A 29 -1.48 -16.61 -17.20
N ALA A 30 -1.59 -15.88 -18.32
CA ALA A 30 -2.48 -14.73 -18.45
C ALA A 30 -3.96 -15.12 -18.35
N VAL A 31 -4.33 -16.29 -18.89
CA VAL A 31 -5.70 -16.82 -18.82
C VAL A 31 -6.05 -17.23 -17.40
N LEU A 32 -5.13 -17.90 -16.68
CA LEU A 32 -5.31 -18.22 -15.27
C LEU A 32 -5.49 -16.96 -14.43
N ALA A 33 -4.64 -15.95 -14.65
CA ALA A 33 -4.69 -14.69 -13.92
C ALA A 33 -5.97 -13.88 -14.17
N ALA A 34 -6.57 -13.99 -15.35
CA ALA A 34 -7.83 -13.34 -15.71
C ALA A 34 -9.06 -14.03 -15.07
N ARG A 35 -9.00 -15.36 -14.88
CA ARG A 35 -10.08 -16.15 -14.28
C ARG A 35 -9.97 -16.31 -12.76
N ALA A 36 -8.80 -16.01 -12.19
CA ALA A 36 -8.53 -16.16 -10.77
C ALA A 36 -9.45 -15.29 -9.90
N ASP A 37 -10.25 -15.93 -9.05
CA ASP A 37 -11.00 -15.26 -8.00
C ASP A 37 -10.02 -14.72 -6.94
N ARG A 38 -10.12 -13.42 -6.65
CA ARG A 38 -9.21 -12.70 -5.75
C ARG A 38 -9.81 -12.51 -4.35
N ASN A 39 -11.07 -12.86 -4.16
CA ASN A 39 -11.83 -12.59 -2.94
C ASN A 39 -11.98 -13.84 -2.06
N VAL A 40 -11.26 -14.91 -2.37
CA VAL A 40 -11.33 -16.20 -1.66
C VAL A 40 -10.17 -16.28 -0.68
N SER A 41 -10.46 -16.31 0.62
CA SER A 41 -9.45 -16.57 1.66
C SER A 41 -9.28 -18.07 1.88
N ALA A 42 -8.18 -18.44 2.55
CA ALA A 42 -7.98 -19.83 2.94
C ALA A 42 -9.07 -20.32 3.91
N ALA A 43 -9.59 -19.43 4.78
CA ALA A 43 -10.71 -19.74 5.66
C ALA A 43 -11.96 -20.16 4.87
N THR A 44 -12.28 -19.46 3.77
CA THR A 44 -13.41 -19.82 2.89
C THR A 44 -13.23 -21.22 2.28
N LEU A 45 -12.02 -21.55 1.82
CA LEU A 45 -11.71 -22.87 1.27
C LEU A 45 -11.80 -23.99 2.32
N ILE A 46 -11.44 -23.69 3.57
CA ILE A 46 -11.56 -24.64 4.69
C ILE A 46 -13.02 -24.88 5.07
N ALA A 47 -13.86 -23.83 5.00
CA ALA A 47 -15.27 -23.91 5.35
C ALA A 47 -16.09 -24.75 4.36
N ASP A 48 -15.85 -24.59 3.05
CA ASP A 48 -16.54 -25.36 2.01
C ASP A 48 -15.59 -25.85 0.90
N PRO A 49 -14.79 -26.90 1.17
CA PRO A 49 -13.79 -27.37 0.22
C PRO A 49 -14.40 -28.08 -1.00
N ARG A 50 -15.58 -28.68 -0.87
CA ARG A 50 -16.17 -29.45 -1.98
C ARG A 50 -16.77 -28.53 -3.04
N ALA A 51 -17.45 -27.45 -2.63
CA ALA A 51 -18.04 -26.52 -3.57
C ALA A 51 -17.00 -25.69 -4.36
N ARG A 52 -15.77 -25.60 -3.84
CA ARG A 52 -14.69 -24.77 -4.42
C ARG A 52 -13.63 -25.57 -5.16
N SER A 53 -13.66 -26.89 -5.08
CA SER A 53 -12.67 -27.75 -5.76
C SER A 53 -12.69 -27.51 -7.27
N GLY A 54 -11.54 -27.19 -7.85
CA GLY A 54 -11.40 -26.84 -9.26
C GLY A 54 -11.44 -25.33 -9.55
N ASP A 55 -11.80 -24.50 -8.56
CA ASP A 55 -11.81 -23.05 -8.74
C ASP A 55 -10.39 -22.52 -8.97
N ILE A 56 -10.27 -21.62 -9.94
CA ILE A 56 -9.05 -20.84 -10.18
C ILE A 56 -9.07 -19.65 -9.23
N LEU A 57 -8.05 -19.52 -8.40
CA LEU A 57 -7.96 -18.47 -7.39
C LEU A 57 -6.56 -17.86 -7.33
N ARG A 58 -6.48 -16.65 -6.78
CA ARG A 58 -5.23 -15.96 -6.49
C ARG A 58 -4.84 -16.18 -5.04
N VAL A 59 -3.78 -16.93 -4.81
CA VAL A 59 -3.14 -17.02 -3.50
C VAL A 59 -2.22 -15.83 -3.32
N ARG A 60 -2.36 -15.12 -2.20
CA ARG A 60 -1.47 -14.02 -1.81
C ARG A 60 -1.19 -14.08 -0.32
N GLY A 61 0.08 -14.04 0.05
CA GLY A 61 0.47 -14.04 1.46
C GLY A 61 1.98 -14.02 1.67
N THR A 62 2.41 -14.07 2.91
CA THR A 62 3.83 -14.13 3.27
C THR A 62 4.37 -15.53 3.02
N LEU A 63 5.49 -15.64 2.31
CA LEU A 63 6.14 -16.92 2.04
C LEU A 63 6.77 -17.48 3.33
N LEU A 64 6.35 -18.66 3.79
CA LEU A 64 6.87 -19.28 5.00
C LEU A 64 7.99 -20.27 4.76
N ASP A 65 7.96 -20.97 3.63
CA ASP A 65 9.00 -21.92 3.21
C ASP A 65 8.74 -22.35 1.75
N VAL A 66 9.78 -22.83 1.08
CA VAL A 66 9.68 -23.52 -0.22
C VAL A 66 10.66 -24.68 -0.24
N TYR A 67 10.19 -25.86 -0.62
CA TYR A 67 11.04 -27.03 -0.80
C TYR A 67 10.80 -27.71 -2.14
N HIS A 68 11.84 -28.34 -2.66
CA HIS A 68 11.75 -29.18 -3.85
C HIS A 68 11.03 -30.49 -3.52
N GLN A 69 10.12 -30.88 -4.42
CA GLN A 69 9.41 -32.13 -4.35
C GLN A 69 9.42 -32.79 -5.73
N GLY A 70 10.08 -33.95 -5.83
CA GLY A 70 10.00 -34.76 -7.04
C GLY A 70 8.58 -35.27 -7.27
N LEU A 71 8.11 -35.22 -8.51
CA LEU A 71 6.85 -35.86 -8.89
C LEU A 71 7.06 -37.39 -9.00
N SER A 72 6.13 -38.19 -8.48
CA SER A 72 6.22 -39.66 -8.61
C SER A 72 5.89 -40.13 -10.02
N THR A 73 5.05 -39.39 -10.73
CA THR A 73 4.76 -39.58 -12.14
C THR A 73 5.32 -38.39 -12.94
N ASN A 74 5.47 -38.54 -14.26
CA ASN A 74 5.93 -37.45 -15.14
C ASN A 74 4.75 -36.89 -15.98
N PRO A 75 3.73 -36.27 -15.35
CA PRO A 75 2.66 -35.64 -16.09
C PRO A 75 3.23 -34.44 -16.84
N ALA A 76 3.09 -34.43 -18.17
CA ALA A 76 3.51 -33.33 -19.04
C ALA A 76 5.03 -33.04 -19.08
N ASN A 77 5.89 -34.06 -18.96
CA ASN A 77 7.35 -33.92 -19.02
C ASN A 77 7.96 -33.08 -17.87
N LEU A 78 7.23 -32.93 -16.76
CA LEU A 78 7.70 -32.31 -15.54
C LEU A 78 8.42 -33.32 -14.63
N ARG A 79 9.69 -33.05 -14.32
CA ARG A 79 10.49 -33.84 -13.37
C ARG A 79 10.52 -33.22 -11.98
N ASP A 80 10.56 -31.90 -11.95
CA ASP A 80 10.73 -31.11 -10.75
C ASP A 80 9.43 -30.36 -10.44
N SER A 81 9.15 -30.25 -9.16
CA SER A 81 8.08 -29.41 -8.66
C SER A 81 8.46 -28.86 -7.29
N TYR A 82 7.77 -27.84 -6.84
CA TYR A 82 8.11 -27.14 -5.60
C TYR A 82 6.85 -26.96 -4.77
N VAL A 83 7.00 -26.95 -3.46
CA VAL A 83 5.88 -26.70 -2.56
C VAL A 83 6.20 -25.51 -1.69
N ALA A 84 5.36 -24.49 -1.81
CA ALA A 84 5.44 -23.27 -1.05
C ALA A 84 4.36 -23.27 0.05
N TYR A 85 4.74 -22.88 1.27
CA TYR A 85 3.79 -22.55 2.32
C TYR A 85 3.58 -21.05 2.35
N VAL A 86 2.32 -20.62 2.26
CA VAL A 86 1.96 -19.20 2.18
C VAL A 86 1.02 -18.88 3.32
N LEU A 87 1.38 -17.89 4.15
CA LEU A 87 0.55 -17.39 5.24
C LEU A 87 -0.28 -16.21 4.75
N ASP A 88 -1.60 -16.35 4.75
CA ASP A 88 -2.50 -15.25 4.40
C ASP A 88 -2.61 -14.22 5.55
N ARG A 89 -3.41 -13.18 5.33
CA ARG A 89 -3.63 -12.09 6.31
C ARG A 89 -4.39 -12.55 7.56
N GLU A 90 -5.11 -13.65 7.48
CA GLU A 90 -5.91 -14.24 8.56
C GLU A 90 -5.11 -15.31 9.32
N GLU A 91 -3.79 -15.37 9.10
CA GLU A 91 -2.87 -16.37 9.65
C GLU A 91 -3.20 -17.82 9.27
N ASN A 92 -3.91 -18.02 8.16
CA ASN A 92 -4.18 -19.33 7.61
C ASN A 92 -3.08 -19.71 6.60
N VAL A 93 -2.64 -20.96 6.67
CA VAL A 93 -1.63 -21.49 5.76
C VAL A 93 -2.33 -22.05 4.52
N THR A 94 -1.87 -21.62 3.35
CA THR A 94 -2.16 -22.24 2.05
C THR A 94 -0.91 -22.94 1.56
N VAL A 95 -1.06 -24.17 1.08
CA VAL A 95 0.03 -24.92 0.46
C VAL A 95 -0.10 -24.81 -1.04
N VAL A 96 0.93 -24.26 -1.69
CA VAL A 96 0.95 -24.03 -3.13
C VAL A 96 1.95 -24.97 -3.76
N HIS A 97 1.47 -25.91 -4.57
CA HIS A 97 2.30 -26.78 -5.38
C HIS A 97 2.59 -26.11 -6.72
N LEU A 98 3.85 -25.74 -6.92
CA LEU A 98 4.38 -25.07 -8.09
C LEU A 98 5.01 -26.05 -9.08
N LEU A 99 4.74 -25.85 -10.38
CA LEU A 99 5.35 -26.62 -11.47
C LEU A 99 6.70 -26.05 -11.91
N GLU A 100 6.93 -24.76 -11.64
CA GLU A 100 8.17 -24.04 -11.95
C GLU A 100 8.82 -23.52 -10.66
N MET A 101 10.15 -23.44 -10.66
CA MET A 101 10.91 -22.86 -9.53
C MET A 101 10.50 -21.39 -9.34
N PRO A 102 10.10 -20.97 -8.13
CA PRO A 102 9.83 -19.55 -7.88
C PRO A 102 11.12 -18.72 -8.04
N PRO A 103 11.00 -17.42 -8.38
CA PRO A 103 12.13 -16.48 -8.36
C PRO A 103 12.83 -16.48 -6.99
N PRO A 104 14.09 -16.00 -6.89
CA PRO A 104 14.79 -15.86 -5.62
C PRO A 104 13.93 -15.16 -4.55
N TYR A 105 13.92 -15.74 -3.35
CA TYR A 105 13.01 -15.33 -2.28
C TYR A 105 13.70 -15.29 -0.91
N ARG A 106 13.10 -14.55 0.00
CA ARG A 106 13.41 -14.48 1.41
C ARG A 106 12.20 -14.96 2.21
N VAL A 107 12.42 -16.07 2.91
CA VAL A 107 11.42 -16.67 3.78
C VAL A 107 11.01 -15.67 4.88
N ARG A 108 9.70 -15.56 5.11
CA ARG A 108 9.03 -14.66 6.08
C ARG A 108 9.16 -13.16 5.80
N GLU A 109 9.95 -12.77 4.81
CA GLU A 109 10.14 -11.38 4.41
C GLU A 109 9.43 -11.05 3.10
N ASP A 110 9.27 -12.02 2.20
CA ASP A 110 8.69 -11.74 0.90
C ASP A 110 7.19 -12.07 0.82
N LEU A 111 6.49 -11.25 0.04
CA LEU A 111 5.14 -11.49 -0.40
C LEU A 111 5.16 -12.44 -1.60
N PHE A 112 4.43 -13.54 -1.47
CA PHE A 112 4.21 -14.52 -2.52
C PHE A 112 2.82 -14.34 -3.13
N GLU A 113 2.75 -14.39 -4.46
CA GLU A 113 1.51 -14.35 -5.24
C GLU A 113 1.51 -15.44 -6.32
N ALA A 114 0.49 -16.31 -6.34
CA ALA A 114 0.30 -17.31 -7.39
C ALA A 114 -1.16 -17.39 -7.82
N ASP A 115 -1.38 -17.65 -9.11
CA ASP A 115 -2.71 -17.96 -9.66
C ASP A 115 -2.75 -19.47 -9.90
N GLY A 116 -3.72 -20.16 -9.29
CA GLY A 116 -3.74 -21.61 -9.26
C GLY A 116 -5.12 -22.21 -9.01
N ILE A 117 -5.22 -23.53 -9.16
CA ILE A 117 -6.46 -24.29 -8.96
C ILE A 117 -6.47 -24.86 -7.56
N PHE A 118 -7.53 -24.61 -6.80
CA PHE A 118 -7.74 -25.28 -5.53
C PHE A 118 -8.14 -26.74 -5.76
N LEU A 119 -7.41 -27.67 -5.14
CA LEU A 119 -7.64 -29.10 -5.29
C LEU A 119 -8.39 -29.71 -4.11
N LYS A 120 -7.80 -29.63 -2.91
CA LYS A 120 -8.31 -30.29 -1.71
C LYS A 120 -7.72 -29.66 -0.46
N LEU A 121 -8.24 -30.05 0.70
CA LEU A 121 -7.57 -29.78 1.97
C LEU A 121 -6.54 -30.86 2.26
N ILE A 122 -5.38 -30.45 2.76
CA ILE A 122 -4.36 -31.35 3.28
C ILE A 122 -4.16 -31.12 4.77
N HIS A 123 -3.66 -32.14 5.46
CA HIS A 123 -3.26 -32.02 6.86
C HIS A 123 -1.77 -31.69 6.95
N TYR A 124 -1.42 -30.83 7.89
CA TYR A 124 -0.05 -30.50 8.20
C TYR A 124 0.14 -30.44 9.72
N GLU A 125 1.34 -30.79 10.17
CA GLU A 125 1.69 -30.73 11.59
C GLU A 125 2.46 -29.43 11.85
N THR A 126 2.02 -28.72 12.89
CA THR A 126 2.75 -27.59 13.45
C THR A 126 3.28 -27.98 14.82
N GLN A 127 4.57 -27.76 15.04
CA GLN A 127 5.14 -27.82 16.37
C GLN A 127 4.98 -26.45 17.01
N LYS A 128 4.24 -26.38 18.12
CA LYS A 128 4.12 -25.16 18.92
C LYS A 128 4.91 -25.35 20.21
N THR A 129 6.08 -24.75 20.27
CA THR A 129 6.92 -24.76 21.47
C THR A 129 6.36 -23.74 22.47
N THR A 130 5.42 -24.16 23.32
CA THR A 130 4.98 -23.32 24.44
C THR A 130 5.71 -23.77 25.70
N LYS A 131 6.70 -22.97 26.10
CA LYS A 131 7.61 -23.00 27.27
C LYS A 131 7.98 -24.32 27.98
N ASP A 132 7.14 -25.35 28.09
CA ASP A 132 7.49 -26.63 28.73
C ASP A 132 6.77 -27.89 28.17
N LEU A 133 5.82 -27.74 27.24
CA LEU A 133 5.06 -28.88 26.67
C LEU A 133 4.98 -28.72 25.15
N GLY A 134 5.90 -29.35 24.44
CA GLY A 134 5.82 -29.45 22.98
C GLY A 134 4.66 -30.34 22.58
N TYR A 135 3.55 -29.76 22.12
CA TYR A 135 2.47 -30.51 21.48
C TYR A 135 2.48 -30.28 19.97
N ARG A 136 2.17 -31.35 19.22
CA ARG A 136 1.95 -31.31 17.77
C ARG A 136 0.49 -30.98 17.53
N LEU A 137 0.23 -29.91 16.78
CA LEU A 137 -1.13 -29.55 16.37
C LEU A 137 -1.30 -29.90 14.89
N VAL A 138 -2.22 -30.83 14.61
CA VAL A 138 -2.64 -31.17 13.25
C VAL A 138 -3.62 -30.09 12.78
N ARG A 139 -3.31 -29.44 11.67
CA ARG A 139 -4.12 -28.39 11.05
C ARG A 139 -4.48 -28.76 9.62
N LYS A 140 -5.49 -28.09 9.05
CA LYS A 140 -5.88 -28.21 7.65
C LYS A 140 -5.41 -27.00 6.87
N ALA A 141 -4.90 -27.21 5.68
CA ALA A 141 -4.52 -26.15 4.75
C ALA A 141 -5.11 -26.44 3.36
N PRO A 142 -5.55 -25.42 2.62
CA PRO A 142 -5.87 -25.58 1.20
C PRO A 142 -4.62 -25.95 0.40
N LEU A 143 -4.75 -26.93 -0.50
CA LEU A 143 -3.74 -27.25 -1.50
C LEU A 143 -4.15 -26.62 -2.84
N VAL A 144 -3.30 -25.74 -3.34
CA VAL A 144 -3.47 -25.03 -4.60
C VAL A 144 -2.37 -25.47 -5.54
N LEU A 145 -2.73 -25.91 -6.75
CA LEU A 145 -1.78 -26.20 -7.81
C LEU A 145 -1.59 -24.93 -8.64
N ALA A 146 -0.36 -24.49 -8.87
CA ALA A 146 -0.05 -23.32 -9.66
C ALA A 146 1.14 -23.59 -10.57
N ARG A 147 1.21 -22.90 -11.71
CA ARG A 147 2.34 -23.06 -12.63
C ARG A 147 3.61 -22.43 -12.05
N SER A 148 3.52 -21.14 -11.72
CA SER A 148 4.62 -20.34 -11.20
C SER A 148 4.13 -19.39 -10.11
N GLY A 149 5.09 -18.95 -9.29
CA GLY A 149 4.88 -17.97 -8.23
C GLY A 149 5.57 -16.65 -8.57
N ARG A 150 4.99 -15.54 -8.12
CA ARG A 150 5.61 -14.22 -8.15
C ARG A 150 6.04 -13.86 -6.74
N ILE A 151 7.26 -13.37 -6.63
CA ILE A 151 7.83 -12.87 -5.38
C ILE A 151 7.89 -11.35 -5.48
N ARG A 152 7.40 -10.69 -4.44
CA ARG A 152 7.58 -9.25 -4.25
C ARG A 152 8.19 -9.07 -2.88
N PRO A 153 9.23 -8.24 -2.72
CA PRO A 153 9.67 -7.87 -1.40
C PRO A 153 8.46 -7.31 -0.66
N LEU A 154 8.20 -7.79 0.55
CA LEU A 154 7.32 -7.05 1.43
C LEU A 154 8.09 -5.75 1.66
N LEU A 155 7.67 -4.69 0.97
CA LEU A 155 7.99 -3.36 1.42
C LEU A 155 7.42 -3.35 2.84
N THR A 156 8.27 -3.64 3.82
CA THR A 156 8.03 -3.21 5.18
C THR A 156 7.56 -1.78 4.98
N PRO A 157 6.32 -1.43 5.37
CA PRO A 157 5.96 -0.02 5.40
C PRO A 157 7.14 0.57 6.15
N ALA A 158 7.93 1.42 5.46
CA ALA A 158 9.04 2.05 6.13
C ALA A 158 8.43 2.54 7.42
N GLU A 159 9.00 2.16 8.56
CA GLU A 159 8.55 2.73 9.81
C GLU A 159 8.94 4.23 9.82
N THR A 160 8.59 5.01 8.79
CA THR A 160 7.76 6.17 9.01
C THR A 160 6.55 5.70 9.82
N SER A 161 6.80 5.49 11.12
CA SER A 161 5.77 5.23 12.09
C SER A 161 4.67 6.24 11.80
N LEU A 162 3.43 5.76 11.70
CA LEU A 162 2.29 6.67 11.63
C LEU A 162 2.37 7.71 12.75
N ASP A 163 3.06 7.40 13.85
CA ASP A 163 3.41 8.30 14.93
C ASP A 163 4.37 9.43 14.53
N SER A 164 5.40 9.20 13.71
CA SER A 164 6.25 10.27 13.16
C SER A 164 5.47 11.22 12.25
N VAL A 165 4.58 10.68 11.40
CA VAL A 165 3.73 11.50 10.53
C VAL A 165 2.69 12.27 11.36
N ARG A 166 2.05 11.61 12.34
CA ARG A 166 1.13 12.24 13.30
C ARG A 166 1.81 13.30 14.14
N PHE A 167 3.06 13.08 14.56
CA PHE A 167 3.85 14.03 15.32
C PHE A 167 4.20 15.26 14.49
N LEU A 168 4.63 15.07 13.23
CA LEU A 168 4.85 16.17 12.28
C LEU A 168 3.57 16.98 12.02
N LEU A 169 2.43 16.30 11.90
CA LEU A 169 1.13 16.94 11.68
C LEU A 169 0.64 17.69 12.93
N ALA A 170 0.82 17.12 14.12
CA ALA A 170 0.50 17.79 15.38
C ALA A 170 1.40 19.01 15.61
N PHE A 171 2.70 18.86 15.33
CA PHE A 171 3.68 19.94 15.47
C PHE A 171 3.37 21.10 14.53
N SER A 172 2.99 20.83 13.27
CA SER A 172 2.63 21.88 12.32
C SER A 172 1.38 22.67 12.76
N VAL A 173 0.37 22.00 13.29
CA VAL A 173 -0.84 22.65 13.84
C VAL A 173 -0.48 23.56 15.02
N VAL A 174 0.35 23.09 15.94
CA VAL A 174 0.80 23.91 17.09
C VAL A 174 1.56 25.14 16.61
N LEU A 175 2.43 25.00 15.61
CA LEU A 175 3.21 26.11 15.06
C LEU A 175 2.31 27.17 14.41
N VAL A 176 1.28 26.75 13.68
CA VAL A 176 0.28 27.65 13.08
C VAL A 176 -0.51 28.40 14.16
N LEU A 177 -0.90 27.72 15.25
CA LEU A 177 -1.59 28.36 16.37
C LEU A 177 -0.72 29.39 17.08
N ILE A 178 0.55 29.09 17.32
CA ILE A 178 1.51 30.03 17.92
C ILE A 178 1.71 31.24 17.02
N ALA A 179 1.93 31.02 15.72
CA ALA A 179 2.07 32.10 14.76
C ALA A 179 0.81 32.98 14.68
N GLY A 180 -0.38 32.35 14.69
CA GLY A 180 -1.67 33.05 14.71
C GLY A 180 -1.88 33.88 15.98
N ALA A 181 -1.53 33.33 17.15
CA ALA A 181 -1.61 34.05 18.41
C ALA A 181 -0.64 35.24 18.47
N ALA A 182 0.60 35.06 18.02
CA ALA A 182 1.59 36.13 17.93
C ALA A 182 1.11 37.24 16.99
N TYR A 183 0.59 36.89 15.82
CA TYR A 183 0.02 37.86 14.86
C TYR A 183 -1.19 38.61 15.42
N ALA A 184 -2.07 37.92 16.15
CA ALA A 184 -3.22 38.56 16.79
C ALA A 184 -2.78 39.54 17.89
N TRP A 185 -1.73 39.20 18.65
CA TRP A 185 -1.20 40.05 19.70
C TRP A 185 -0.53 41.31 19.15
N THR A 186 0.29 41.20 18.10
CA THR A 186 0.91 42.37 17.47
C THR A 186 -0.15 43.31 16.89
N ARG A 187 -1.18 42.77 16.21
CA ARG A 187 -2.31 43.58 15.73
C ARG A 187 -3.09 44.27 16.85
N ARG A 188 -3.26 43.63 18.01
CA ARG A 188 -3.92 44.25 19.17
C ARG A 188 -3.08 45.39 19.72
N ASN A 189 -1.78 45.19 19.90
CA ASN A 189 -0.88 46.23 20.39
C ASN A 189 -0.80 47.42 19.43
N GLU A 190 -0.81 47.19 18.11
CA GLU A 190 -0.88 48.27 17.11
C GLU A 190 -2.18 49.09 17.22
N ARG A 191 -3.33 48.45 17.49
CA ARG A 191 -4.59 49.16 17.71
C ARG A 191 -4.52 50.02 18.96
N THR A 192 -4.06 49.47 20.08
CA THR A 192 -3.89 50.23 21.33
C THR A 192 -2.92 51.40 21.15
N ALA A 193 -1.81 51.21 20.43
CA ALA A 193 -0.87 52.29 20.14
C ALA A 193 -1.50 53.40 19.28
N ARG A 194 -2.32 53.05 18.28
CA ARG A 194 -3.05 54.02 17.46
C ARG A 194 -4.09 54.79 18.27
N ASP A 195 -4.81 54.11 19.16
CA ASP A 195 -5.81 54.73 20.03
C ASP A 195 -5.16 55.70 21.01
N LEU A 196 -4.04 55.33 21.64
CA LEU A 196 -3.25 56.22 22.50
C LEU A 196 -2.72 57.45 21.76
N ILE A 197 -2.22 57.28 20.51
CA ILE A 197 -1.78 58.41 19.67
C ILE A 197 -2.97 59.31 19.30
N ALA A 198 -4.15 58.73 19.01
CA ALA A 198 -5.36 59.48 18.68
C ALA A 198 -5.87 60.29 19.88
N GLU A 199 -5.88 59.70 21.09
CA GLU A 199 -6.22 60.40 22.33
C GLU A 199 -5.24 61.52 22.66
N ALA A 200 -3.94 61.27 22.54
CA ALA A 200 -2.91 62.30 22.73
C ALA A 200 -3.06 63.48 21.75
N ARG A 201 -3.46 63.20 20.49
CA ARG A 201 -3.79 64.25 19.51
C ARG A 201 -5.04 65.04 19.87
N ARG A 202 -6.07 64.41 20.43
CA ARG A 202 -7.28 65.11 20.90
C ARG A 202 -6.97 66.07 22.06
N GLN A 203 -6.13 65.66 23.00
CA GLN A 203 -5.70 66.51 24.11
C GLN A 203 -4.83 67.70 23.65
N LYS A 204 -3.92 67.47 22.68
CA LYS A 204 -3.13 68.55 22.04
C LYS A 204 -3.94 69.46 21.09
N GLY A 205 -5.15 69.06 20.71
CA GLY A 205 -6.05 69.82 19.83
C GLY A 205 -6.78 70.99 20.51
N THR A 206 -6.67 71.15 21.83
CA THR A 206 -7.22 72.28 22.59
C THR A 206 -6.29 73.50 22.58
N VAL A 207 -5.69 73.80 21.43
CA VAL A 207 -5.07 75.10 21.18
C VAL A 207 -6.09 75.93 20.39
N PRO A 208 -6.52 77.10 20.89
CA PRO A 208 -7.46 77.95 20.17
C PRO A 208 -6.93 78.23 18.78
N ARG A 209 -7.77 77.89 17.80
CA ARG A 209 -7.54 78.06 16.36
C ARG A 209 -7.39 79.55 16.08
N LEU A 210 -6.16 80.07 16.10
CA LEU A 210 -5.85 81.37 15.53
C LEU A 210 -6.11 81.26 14.02
N SER A 211 -7.09 82.03 13.56
CA SER A 211 -7.58 82.06 12.19
C SER A 211 -6.43 82.13 11.19
N PRO A 212 -6.37 81.23 10.20
CA PRO A 212 -5.43 81.36 9.10
C PRO A 212 -5.81 82.59 8.28
N ARG A 213 -4.92 83.58 8.29
CA ARG A 213 -4.92 84.73 7.39
C ARG A 213 -4.74 84.20 5.96
N ASN A 214 -5.69 84.57 5.09
CA ASN A 214 -5.70 84.41 3.64
C ASN A 214 -4.34 84.06 3.01
N ALA A 215 -4.19 82.80 2.58
CA ALA A 215 -3.20 82.45 1.56
C ALA A 215 -3.90 82.41 0.20
N PRO A 216 -3.28 82.95 -0.87
CA PRO A 216 -3.89 82.99 -2.19
C PRO A 216 -3.94 81.59 -2.82
N ASN A 217 -5.03 81.40 -3.55
CA ASN A 217 -5.38 80.27 -4.39
C ASN A 217 -4.27 79.99 -5.43
N PRO A 218 -3.64 78.80 -5.48
CA PRO A 218 -2.96 78.33 -6.67
C PRO A 218 -3.90 77.46 -7.52
N ASP A 219 -3.85 77.77 -8.81
CA ASP A 219 -4.63 77.25 -9.93
C ASP A 219 -4.62 75.71 -10.13
N PRO A 220 -5.56 75.20 -10.94
CA PRO A 220 -5.80 73.77 -11.11
C PRO A 220 -4.93 73.09 -12.19
N GLN A 221 -4.91 71.75 -12.12
CA GLN A 221 -4.56 70.75 -13.16
C GLN A 221 -3.08 70.28 -13.25
N PRO A 222 -2.77 69.10 -13.85
CA PRO A 222 -3.63 68.15 -14.57
C PRO A 222 -3.53 66.66 -14.14
N THR A 223 -4.58 65.95 -14.55
CA THR A 223 -4.75 64.51 -14.75
C THR A 223 -3.67 63.88 -15.64
N GLU A 224 -3.16 62.69 -15.28
CA GLU A 224 -2.57 61.62 -16.13
C GLU A 224 -1.70 60.72 -15.23
N ALA A 225 -1.54 59.40 -15.38
CA ALA A 225 -2.04 58.45 -16.35
C ALA A 225 -2.03 57.05 -15.71
N THR A 226 -3.07 56.29 -16.04
CA THR A 226 -3.15 54.83 -16.01
C THR A 226 -2.05 54.19 -16.87
N ALA A 227 -1.41 53.11 -16.40
CA ALA A 227 -1.01 51.90 -17.17
C ALA A 227 -0.06 51.00 -16.33
N PRO A 228 0.29 49.77 -16.76
CA PRO A 228 -0.60 48.63 -16.93
C PRO A 228 -0.07 47.36 -16.22
N GLN A 229 -0.92 46.33 -16.19
CA GLN A 229 -0.58 44.93 -15.91
C GLN A 229 0.45 44.37 -16.92
N THR A 230 1.38 43.54 -16.46
CA THR A 230 1.97 42.44 -17.26
C THR A 230 2.72 41.46 -16.34
N GLY A 231 2.38 40.16 -16.46
CA GLY A 231 3.11 39.10 -15.76
C GLY A 231 2.42 37.74 -15.74
N ARG A 232 1.88 37.30 -16.89
CA ARG A 232 1.47 35.91 -17.13
C ARG A 232 2.73 35.04 -17.15
N GLY A 233 2.89 34.16 -16.17
CA GLY A 233 3.83 33.04 -16.23
C GLY A 233 3.15 31.84 -16.89
N GLU A 234 3.59 31.51 -18.08
CA GLU A 234 3.17 30.35 -18.85
C GLU A 234 3.52 29.04 -18.15
N THR A 235 2.59 28.09 -18.22
CA THR A 235 2.79 26.69 -17.85
C THR A 235 3.27 25.92 -19.09
N PRO A 236 4.45 25.29 -19.10
CA PRO A 236 4.78 24.36 -20.17
C PRO A 236 4.04 23.03 -19.99
N ALA A 237 3.41 22.62 -21.09
CA ALA A 237 2.70 21.38 -21.27
C ALA A 237 3.61 20.14 -21.12
N ALA A 238 3.04 19.07 -20.57
CA ALA A 238 3.63 17.74 -20.56
C ALA A 238 3.64 17.13 -21.98
N PRO A 239 4.71 16.46 -22.41
CA PRO A 239 4.66 15.60 -23.58
C PRO A 239 3.95 14.27 -23.25
N SER A 240 2.92 13.96 -24.04
CA SER A 240 2.30 12.63 -24.12
C SER A 240 3.31 11.57 -24.56
N PRO A 241 3.22 10.33 -24.04
CA PRO A 241 4.08 9.23 -24.46
C PRO A 241 3.72 8.74 -25.87
N ALA A 242 4.76 8.55 -26.68
CA ALA A 242 4.68 7.91 -27.97
C ALA A 242 4.30 6.42 -27.80
N SER A 243 3.19 6.07 -28.42
CA SER A 243 2.84 4.73 -28.86
C SER A 243 3.77 4.28 -29.99
N GLY A 244 4.48 3.17 -29.81
CA GLY A 244 4.95 2.28 -30.88
C GLY A 244 4.31 0.92 -30.62
N GLU A 245 3.41 0.40 -31.47
CA GLU A 245 3.71 -0.30 -32.75
C GLU A 245 4.90 -1.25 -32.59
N SER A 246 4.72 -2.56 -32.36
CA SER A 246 4.04 -3.58 -33.18
C SER A 246 4.64 -3.74 -34.57
N THR A 247 5.58 -4.66 -34.68
CA THR A 247 5.90 -5.47 -35.88
C THR A 247 6.51 -6.77 -35.34
N SER A 248 5.79 -7.90 -35.44
CA SER A 248 5.85 -8.88 -36.53
C SER A 248 7.06 -9.80 -36.42
#